data_AF-A0A939JQN6-F1
#
_entry.id   AF-A0A939JQN6-F1
#
_cell.length_a   1.000
_cell.length_b   1.000
_cell.length_c   1.000
_cell.angle_alpha   90.00
_cell.angle_beta   90.00
_cell.angle_gamma   90.00
#
_symmetry.space_group_name_H-M   'P 1'
#
loop_
_entity.id
_entity.type
_entity.pdbx_description
1 polymer ?
#
loop_
_entity_poly.entity_id
_entity_poly.type
_entity_poly.pdbx_seq_one_letter_code
_entity_poly.pdbx_strand_id
1 'polypeptide(L)' 'MVSRRGSSGGPDPVALIEIDLYGELMIAASSAVEERLSFDRIDEVLRVVRRRPSGPEGDADG' A
#
# COMPACT_ATOMS: atom_id res chain seq x y z
N MET A 1 23.45 8.65 8.08
CA MET A 1 23.06 7.92 9.31
C MET A 1 21.81 8.58 9.87
N VAL A 2 20.63 7.95 9.76
CA VAL A 2 19.44 8.45 10.44
C VAL A 2 19.69 8.28 11.94
N SER A 3 19.71 9.39 12.65
CA SER A 3 19.89 9.38 14.10
C SER A 3 18.61 8.83 14.71
N ARG A 4 18.60 7.53 15.05
CA ARG A 4 17.62 6.97 15.97
C ARG A 4 17.88 7.57 17.35
N ARG A 5 17.44 8.82 17.57
CA ARG A 5 17.07 9.24 18.91
C ARG A 5 15.85 8.41 19.26
N GLY A 6 16.08 7.27 19.90
CA GLY A 6 15.04 6.66 20.71
C GLY A 6 14.59 7.74 21.69
N SER A 7 13.36 8.20 21.53
CA SER A 7 12.70 8.96 22.59
C SER A 7 12.74 8.07 23.83
N SER A 8 13.25 8.60 24.94
CA SER A 8 13.58 7.88 26.16
C SER A 8 12.35 7.45 26.97
N GLY A 9 11.25 7.07 26.32
CA GLY A 9 10.00 6.69 26.97
C GLY A 9 9.01 6.12 25.98
N GLY A 10 9.02 4.79 25.81
CA GLY A 10 7.95 3.99 25.19
C GLY A 10 7.49 4.38 23.77
N PRO A 11 6.61 3.57 23.17
CA PRO A 11 5.77 4.00 22.07
C PRO A 11 4.77 5.07 22.54
N ASP A 12 4.43 6.00 21.67
CA ASP A 12 3.39 7.01 21.93
C ASP A 12 2.03 6.33 22.12
N PRO A 13 1.34 6.51 23.27
CA PRO A 13 0.05 5.88 23.51
C PRO A 13 -1.04 6.30 22.52
N VAL A 14 -0.97 7.52 21.96
CA VAL A 14 -1.94 7.96 20.95
C VAL A 14 -1.73 7.18 19.66
N ALA A 15 -0.47 7.04 19.23
CA ALA A 15 -0.13 6.27 18.03
C ALA A 15 -0.54 4.79 18.16
N LEU A 16 -0.43 4.20 19.36
CA LEU A 16 -0.89 2.82 19.59
C LEU A 16 -2.40 2.67 19.40
N ILE A 17 -3.19 3.60 19.94
CA ILE A 17 -4.66 3.60 19.77
C ILE A 17 -5.03 3.79 18.29
N GLU A 18 -4.33 4.67 17.58
CA GLU A 18 -4.55 4.88 16.15
C GLU A 18 -4.24 3.62 15.33
N ILE A 19 -3.15 2.90 15.64
CA ILE A 19 -2.82 1.64 14.98
C ILE A 19 -3.93 0.61 15.17
N ASP A 20 -4.44 0.45 16.40
CA ASP A 20 -5.52 -0.49 16.69
C ASP A 20 -6.79 -0.11 15.93
N LEU A 21 -7.16 1.17 15.91
CA LEU A 21 -8.32 1.66 15.16
C LEU A 21 -8.18 1.41 13.64
N TYR A 22 -7.02 1.74 13.06
CA TYR A 22 -6.79 1.54 11.63
C TYR A 22 -6.74 0.06 11.26
N GLY A 23 -6.26 -0.82 12.16
CA GLY A 23 -6.30 -2.26 12.00
C GLY A 23 -7.74 -2.77 11.82
N GLU A 24 -8.63 -2.38 12.73
CA GLU A 24 -10.05 -2.75 12.67
C GLU A 24 -10.72 -2.24 11.39
N LEU A 25 -10.45 -0.99 11.00
CA LEU A 25 -10.99 -0.41 9.76
C LEU A 25 -10.53 -1.16 8.51
N MET A 26 -9.28 -1.63 8.47
CA MET A 26 -8.73 -2.38 7.33
C MET A 26 -9.37 -3.77 7.21
N ILE A 27 -9.65 -4.43 8.35
CA ILE A 27 -10.38 -5.70 8.38
C ILE A 27 -11.83 -5.49 7.94
N ALA A 28 -12.51 -4.48 8.49
CA ALA A 28 -13.88 -4.13 8.09
C ALA A 28 -13.97 -3.82 6.60
N ALA A 29 -13.06 -3.01 6.07
CA ALA A 29 -13.00 -2.67 4.65
C ALA A 29 -12.73 -3.90 3.75
N SER A 30 -11.84 -4.80 4.16
CA SER A 30 -11.54 -6.02 3.39
C SER A 30 -12.65 -7.06 3.43
N SER A 31 -13.50 -7.03 4.46
CA SER A 31 -14.66 -7.91 4.64
C SER A 31 -15.96 -7.32 4.09
N ALA A 32 -15.97 -6.03 3.76
CA ALA A 32 -17.11 -5.38 3.14
C ALA A 32 -17.41 -6.02 1.77
N VAL A 33 -18.70 -6.11 1.42
CA VAL A 33 -19.18 -6.75 0.18
C VAL A 33 -18.98 -5.84 -1.05
N GLU A 34 -18.26 -4.74 -0.88
CA GLU A 34 -17.95 -3.80 -1.95
C GLU A 34 -17.01 -4.43 -2.99
N GLU A 35 -17.19 -4.06 -4.25
CA GLU A 35 -16.31 -4.52 -5.31
C GLU A 35 -14.90 -3.94 -5.12
N ARG A 36 -13.88 -4.78 -5.30
CA ARG A 36 -12.49 -4.31 -5.29
C ARG A 36 -12.31 -3.28 -6.40
N LEU A 37 -11.58 -2.21 -6.09
CA LEU A 37 -11.16 -1.25 -7.11
C LEU A 37 -10.45 -1.97 -8.26
N SER A 38 -10.71 -1.55 -9.49
CA SER A 38 -9.96 -2.03 -10.65
C SER A 38 -8.48 -1.67 -10.50
N PHE A 39 -7.58 -2.46 -11.08
CA PHE A 39 -6.14 -2.16 -11.04
C PHE A 39 -5.83 -0.76 -11.58
N ASP A 40 -6.52 -0.31 -12.62
CA ASP A 40 -6.32 1.03 -13.19
C ASP A 40 -6.68 2.13 -12.19
N ARG A 41 -7.78 1.95 -11.44
CA ARG A 41 -8.21 2.88 -10.40
C ARG A 41 -7.28 2.85 -9.19
N ILE A 42 -6.74 1.68 -8.84
CA ILE A 42 -5.72 1.54 -7.79
C ILE A 42 -4.47 2.32 -8.17
N ASP A 43 -3.97 2.17 -9.39
CA ASP A 43 -2.76 2.89 -9.85
C ASP A 43 -2.99 4.40 -9.90
N GLU A 44 -4.18 4.86 -10.30
CA GLU A 44 -4.57 6.26 -10.27
C GLU A 44 -4.52 6.82 -8.84
N VAL A 45 -5.13 6.13 -7.87
CA VAL A 45 -5.16 6.53 -6.46
C VAL A 45 -3.76 6.52 -5.85
N LEU A 46 -2.98 5.49 -6.12
CA LEU A 46 -1.60 5.36 -5.63
C LEU A 46 -0.60 6.23 -6.41
N ARG A 47 -1.05 6.90 -7.48
CA ARG A 47 -0.21 7.68 -8.41
C ARG A 47 0.96 6.85 -8.95
N VAL A 48 0.73 5.56 -9.17
CA VAL A 48 1.72 4.64 -9.74
C VAL A 48 1.65 4.79 -11.26
N VAL A 49 2.71 5.31 -11.87
CA VAL A 49 2.85 5.26 -13.33
C VAL A 49 3.08 3.80 -13.70
N ARG A 50 2.12 3.16 -14.38
CA ARG A 50 2.30 1.80 -14.90
C ARG A 50 3.54 1.77 -15.79
N ARG A 51 4.61 1.11 -15.33
CA ARG A 51 5.71 0.72 -16.19
C ARG A 51 5.18 -0.40 -17.07
N ARG A 52 4.63 -0.05 -18.23
CA ARG A 52 4.16 -1.03 -19.22
C ARG A 52 5.33 -2.00 -19.46
N PRO A 53 5.17 -3.33 -19.26
CA PRO A 53 6.19 -4.24 -19.73
C PRO A 53 6.30 -4.02 -21.24
N SER A 54 7.49 -3.64 -21.70
CA SER A 54 7.83 -3.73 -23.11
C SER A 54 7.44 -5.14 -23.56
N GLY A 55 6.49 -5.24 -24.49
CA GLY A 55 5.94 -6.50 -24.96
C GLY A 55 7.03 -7.45 -25.45
N PRO A 56 6.73 -8.75 -25.61
CA PRO A 56 7.73 -9.74 -25.97
C PRO A 56 8.41 -9.31 -27.26
N GLU A 57 9.74 -9.21 -27.20
CA GLU A 57 10.63 -9.19 -28.35
C GLU A 57 10.49 -10.57 -29.00
N GLY A 58 9.39 -10.72 -29.75
CA GLY A 58 9.21 -11.79 -30.70
C GLY A 58 10.05 -11.44 -31.91
N ASP A 59 11.35 -11.69 -31.81
CA ASP A 59 12.16 -11.93 -32.98
C ASP A 59 11.61 -13.20 -33.64
N ALA A 60 10.67 -12.97 -34.55
CA ALA A 60 10.45 -13.86 -35.66
C ALA A 60 11.74 -13.86 -36.50
N ASP A 61 12.64 -14.80 -36.22
CA ASP A 61 13.74 -15.13 -37.13
C ASP A 61 13.60 -16.59 -37.59
N GLY A 62 13.44 -16.73 -38.91
CA GLY A 62 13.83 -17.88 -39.73
C GLY A 62 13.20 -19.23 -39.49
#